data_AF-A0A7S2UDR3-F1
#
_entry.id   AF-A0A7S2UDR3-F1
#
_cell.length_a   1.000
_cell.length_b   1.000
_cell.length_c   1.000
_cell.angle_alpha   90.00
_cell.angle_beta   90.00
_cell.angle_gamma   90.00
#
_symmetry.space_group_name_H-M   'P 1'
#
loop_
_entity.id
_entity.type
_entity.pdbx_description
1 polymer ?
#
loop_
_entity_poly.entity_id
_entity_poly.type
_entity_poly.pdbx_seq_one_letter_code
_entity_poly.pdbx_strand_id
1 'polypeptide(L)'
;VQKLTELETDRNEHRLVEETLKPLDPDRRAFRLVGGVLVERTVGEVLPSVMTNRSNLDEVVKTLQTRLETKQKETAAWKAKYNIKTAEETEAIRKEQMQQQQ
;
A
#
# COMPACT_ATOMS: atom_id res chain seq x y z
N VAL A 1 -4.71 1.36 -7.73
CA VAL A 1 -3.54 0.56 -7.33
C VAL A 1 -2.37 1.45 -6.91
N GLN A 2 -2.03 2.49 -7.68
CA GLN A 2 -0.92 3.41 -7.36
C GLN A 2 -0.86 3.90 -5.89
N LYS A 3 -1.97 4.39 -5.33
CA LYS A 3 -2.01 4.86 -3.93
C LYS A 3 -1.70 3.78 -2.90
N LEU A 4 -2.05 2.52 -3.19
CA LEU A 4 -1.74 1.40 -2.28
C LEU A 4 -0.23 1.14 -2.26
N THR A 5 0.39 1.10 -3.44
CA THR A 5 1.84 0.90 -3.59
C THR A 5 2.64 2.01 -2.93
N GLU A 6 2.22 3.27 -3.06
CA GLU A 6 2.83 4.41 -2.36
C GLU A 6 2.81 4.20 -0.83
N LEU A 7 1.64 3.89 -0.27
CA LEU A 7 1.48 3.70 1.17
C LEU A 7 2.23 2.46 1.70
N GLU A 8 2.37 1.41 0.89
CA GLU A 8 3.19 0.23 1.21
C GLU A 8 4.68 0.60 1.28
N THR A 9 5.17 1.44 0.38
CA THR A 9 6.53 1.98 0.43
C THR A 9 6.74 2.81 1.70
N ASP A 10 5.89 3.81 1.96
CA ASP A 10 5.98 4.66 3.16
C ASP A 10 6.00 3.81 4.45
N ARG A 11 5.13 2.80 4.50
CA ARG A 11 5.03 1.86 5.62
C ARG A 11 6.31 1.05 5.82
N ASN A 12 6.96 0.63 4.74
CA ASN A 12 8.23 -0.08 4.80
C ASN A 12 9.39 0.83 5.22
N GLU A 13 9.40 2.09 4.78
CA GLU A 13 10.37 3.09 5.23
C GLU A 13 10.26 3.34 6.74
N HIS A 14 9.04 3.53 7.25
CA HIS A 14 8.80 3.67 8.69
C HIS A 14 9.25 2.44 9.48
N ARG A 15 9.05 1.23 8.94
CA ARG A 15 9.54 -0.01 9.55
C ARG A 15 11.07 -0.04 9.64
N LEU A 16 11.76 0.34 8.58
CA LEU A 16 13.23 0.39 8.58
C LEU A 16 13.74 1.39 9.65
N VAL A 17 13.12 2.56 9.74
CA VAL A 17 13.46 3.54 10.79
C VAL A 17 13.23 2.95 12.18
N GLU A 18 12.11 2.27 12.43
CA GLU A 18 11.84 1.60 13.70
C GLU A 18 12.91 0.56 14.05
N GLU A 19 13.27 -0.32 13.10
CA GLU A 19 14.30 -1.36 13.27
C GLU A 19 15.68 -0.77 13.59
N THR A 20 16.02 0.38 13.00
CA THR A 20 17.29 1.06 13.25
C THR A 20 17.33 1.83 14.58
N LEU A 21 16.20 2.38 15.04
CA LEU A 21 16.12 3.17 16.27
C LEU A 21 15.95 2.30 17.53
N LYS A 22 15.27 1.15 17.42
CA LYS A 22 15.03 0.22 18.53
C LYS A 22 16.28 -0.19 19.34
N PRO A 23 17.44 -0.52 18.75
CA PRO A 23 18.62 -0.92 19.51
C PRO A 23 19.39 0.26 20.12
N LEU A 24 18.98 1.51 19.88
CA LEU A 24 19.68 2.69 20.36
C LEU A 24 19.22 3.07 21.77
N ASP A 25 20.10 3.75 22.48
CA ASP A 25 19.80 4.34 23.79
C ASP A 25 18.63 5.35 23.67
N PRO A 26 17.56 5.21 24.47
CA PRO A 26 16.45 6.15 24.50
C PRO A 26 16.83 7.61 24.76
N ASP A 27 17.90 7.86 25.52
CA ASP A 27 18.38 9.21 25.86
C ASP A 27 19.29 9.80 24.78
N ARG A 28 19.63 9.00 23.75
CA ARG A 28 20.40 9.49 22.60
C ARG A 28 19.62 10.59 21.88
N ARG A 29 20.32 11.70 21.60
CA ARG A 29 19.79 12.81 20.79
C ARG A 29 19.37 12.32 19.41
N ALA A 30 18.17 12.70 19.00
CA ALA A 30 17.55 12.45 17.72
C ALA A 30 17.00 13.77 17.15
N PHE A 31 16.82 13.82 15.84
CA PHE A 31 16.33 15.03 15.17
C PHE A 31 15.19 14.68 14.23
N ARG A 32 14.10 15.45 14.32
CA ARG A 32 12.93 15.30 13.44
C ARG A 32 12.82 16.51 12.52
N LEU A 33 12.83 16.28 11.21
CA LEU A 33 12.61 17.32 10.22
C LEU A 33 11.10 17.52 10.01
N VAL A 34 10.60 18.75 10.18
CA VAL A 34 9.20 19.13 9.94
C VAL A 34 9.16 20.42 9.14
N GLY A 35 8.65 20.38 7.91
CA GLY A 35 8.49 21.57 7.08
C GLY A 35 9.77 22.37 6.82
N GLY A 36 10.94 21.74 6.88
CA GLY A 36 12.25 22.38 6.74
C GLY A 36 12.93 22.80 8.06
N VAL A 37 12.25 22.66 9.20
CA VAL A 37 12.84 22.90 10.53
C VAL A 37 13.25 21.58 11.17
N LEU A 38 14.50 21.52 11.64
CA LEU A 38 15.02 20.37 12.38
C LEU A 38 14.77 20.56 13.87
N VAL A 39 13.94 19.69 14.46
CA VAL A 39 13.57 19.73 15.87
C VAL A 39 14.40 18.69 16.63
N GLU A 40 15.13 19.13 17.64
CA GLU A 40 15.85 18.25 18.55
C GLU A 40 14.90 17.51 19.50
N ARG A 41 15.12 16.20 19.65
CA ARG A 41 14.36 15.25 20.46
C ARG A 41 15.29 14.16 20.98
N THR A 42 14.77 13.19 21.71
CA THR A 42 15.48 11.94 22.01
C THR A 42 14.90 10.76 21.23
N VAL A 43 15.66 9.66 21.15
CA VAL A 43 15.16 8.41 20.56
C VAL A 43 13.88 7.94 21.27
N GLY A 44 13.82 8.05 22.60
CA GLY A 44 12.65 7.70 23.40
C GLY A 44 11.39 8.51 23.06
N GLU A 45 11.54 9.76 22.62
CA GLU A 45 10.42 10.59 22.16
C GLU A 45 10.02 10.33 20.70
N VAL A 46 10.99 10.02 19.84
CA VAL A 46 10.77 9.84 18.40
C VAL A 46 10.24 8.45 18.07
N LEU A 47 10.77 7.40 18.71
CA LEU A 47 10.43 6.01 18.40
C LEU A 47 8.93 5.72 18.51
N PRO A 48 8.19 6.16 19.56
CA PRO A 48 6.74 5.98 19.64
C PRO A 48 6.00 6.62 18.46
N SER A 49 6.42 7.81 18.04
CA SER A 49 5.81 8.51 16.89
C SER A 49 5.97 7.72 15.59
N VAL A 50 7.15 7.14 15.37
CA VAL A 50 7.41 6.29 14.18
C VAL A 50 6.56 5.02 14.23
N MET A 51 6.49 4.36 15.39
CA MET A 51 5.69 3.14 15.58
C MET A 51 4.20 3.37 15.38
N THR A 52 3.63 4.44 15.97
CA THR A 52 2.21 4.79 15.79
C THR A 52 1.91 5.11 14.33
N ASN A 53 2.75 5.88 13.65
CA ASN A 53 2.55 6.18 12.23
C ASN A 53 2.59 4.91 11.36
N ARG A 54 3.54 4.00 11.62
CA ARG A 54 3.60 2.71 10.92
C ARG A 54 2.33 1.88 11.13
N SER A 55 1.83 1.82 12.36
CA SER A 55 0.59 1.11 12.68
C SER A 55 -0.63 1.71 11.97
N ASN A 56 -0.73 3.04 11.92
CA ASN A 56 -1.80 3.71 11.19
C ASN A 56 -1.72 3.41 9.68
N LEU A 57 -0.51 3.38 9.10
CA LEU A 57 -0.31 3.00 7.71
C LEU A 57 -0.72 1.54 7.46
N ASP A 58 -0.41 0.61 8.38
CA ASP A 58 -0.87 -0.79 8.30
C ASP A 58 -2.39 -0.89 8.17
N GLU A 59 -3.13 -0.17 9.01
CA GLU A 59 -4.59 -0.18 9.01
C GLU A 59 -5.18 0.41 7.72
N VAL A 60 -4.59 1.49 7.22
CA VAL A 60 -5.02 2.14 5.97
C VAL A 60 -4.74 1.23 4.77
N VAL A 61 -3.55 0.62 4.69
CA VAL A 61 -3.19 -0.34 3.64
C VAL A 61 -4.16 -1.50 3.63
N LYS A 62 -4.44 -2.12 4.79
CA LYS A 62 -5.40 -3.22 4.91
C LYS A 62 -6.80 -2.80 4.46
N THR A 63 -7.26 -1.62 4.87
CA THR A 63 -8.57 -1.10 4.49
C THR A 63 -8.68 -0.87 2.99
N LEU A 64 -7.64 -0.34 2.35
CA LEU A 64 -7.60 -0.11 0.91
C LEU A 64 -7.54 -1.42 0.12
N GLN A 65 -6.79 -2.41 0.60
CA GLN A 65 -6.75 -3.76 0.01
C GLN A 65 -8.14 -4.41 0.04
N THR A 66 -8.82 -4.40 1.18
CA THR A 66 -10.18 -4.95 1.29
C THR A 66 -11.15 -4.22 0.34
N ARG A 67 -11.11 -2.89 0.29
CA ARG A 67 -11.97 -2.11 -0.63
C ARG A 67 -11.69 -2.45 -2.10
N LEU A 68 -10.42 -2.65 -2.46
CA LEU A 68 -10.03 -3.03 -3.82
C LEU A 68 -10.59 -4.40 -4.19
N GLU A 69 -10.43 -5.39 -3.32
CA GLU A 69 -10.95 -6.74 -3.53
C GLU A 69 -12.49 -6.76 -3.64
N THR A 70 -13.18 -6.04 -2.77
CA THR A 70 -14.64 -5.91 -2.84
C THR A 70 -15.07 -5.33 -4.18
N LYS A 71 -14.43 -4.25 -4.63
CA LYS A 71 -14.76 -3.61 -5.91
C LYS A 71 -14.42 -4.49 -7.11
N GLN A 72 -13.33 -5.26 -7.05
CA GLN A 72 -12.99 -6.25 -8.08
C GLN A 72 -14.06 -7.33 -8.19
N LYS A 73 -14.52 -7.88 -7.05
CA LYS A 73 -15.60 -8.88 -7.01
C LYS A 73 -16.91 -8.33 -7.54
N GLU A 74 -17.29 -7.11 -7.12
CA GLU A 74 -18.49 -6.42 -7.63
C GLU A 74 -18.42 -6.21 -9.15
N THR A 75 -17.26 -5.79 -9.66
CA THR A 75 -17.04 -5.57 -11.10
C THR A 75 -17.15 -6.87 -11.88
N ALA A 76 -16.54 -7.95 -11.39
CA ALA A 76 -16.62 -9.27 -12.02
C ALA A 76 -18.06 -9.81 -12.03
N ALA A 77 -18.78 -9.70 -10.90
CA ALA A 77 -20.18 -10.11 -10.81
C ALA A 77 -21.08 -9.30 -11.74
N TRP A 78 -20.83 -7.99 -11.86
CA TRP A 78 -21.57 -7.11 -12.78
C TRP A 78 -21.30 -7.47 -14.25
N LYS A 79 -20.03 -7.68 -14.61
CA LYS A 79 -19.65 -8.16 -15.96
C LYS A 79 -20.35 -9.46 -16.30
N ALA A 80 -20.32 -10.45 -15.40
CA ALA A 80 -20.97 -11.75 -15.60
C ALA A 80 -22.48 -11.62 -15.74
N LYS A 81 -23.14 -10.83 -14.88
CA LYS A 81 -24.59 -10.65 -14.90
C LYS A 81 -25.10 -10.08 -16.22
N TYR A 82 -24.36 -9.15 -16.82
CA TYR A 82 -24.79 -8.47 -18.05
C TYR A 82 -24.04 -8.95 -19.29
N ASN A 83 -23.26 -10.03 -19.17
CA ASN A 83 -22.40 -10.57 -20.24
C ASN A 83 -21.52 -9.49 -20.91
N ILE A 84 -21.04 -8.54 -20.10
CA ILE A 84 -20.23 -7.41 -20.56
C ILE A 84 -18.80 -7.91 -20.73
N LYS A 85 -18.34 -7.87 -21.98
CA LYS A 85 -16.96 -8.20 -22.36
C LYS A 85 -16.23 -6.91 -22.71
N THR A 86 -14.99 -6.80 -22.24
CA THR A 86 -14.09 -5.76 -22.70
C THR A 86 -13.67 -6.03 -24.14
N ALA A 87 -13.22 -5.00 -24.86
CA ALA A 87 -12.70 -5.15 -26.22
C ALA A 87 -11.53 -6.14 -26.26
N GLU A 88 -10.64 -6.09 -25.27
CA GLU A 88 -9.51 -7.00 -25.12
C GLU A 88 -9.94 -8.45 -24.88
N GLU A 89 -10.89 -8.70 -23.96
CA GLU A 89 -11.44 -10.05 -23.72
C GLU A 89 -12.13 -10.61 -24.98
N THR A 90 -12.81 -9.76 -25.75
CA THR A 90 -13.49 -10.16 -26.99
C THR A 90 -12.49 -10.50 -28.09
N GLU A 91 -11.43 -9.71 -28.22
CA GLU A 91 -10.37 -9.95 -29.20
C GLU A 91 -9.54 -11.20 -28.87
N ALA A 92 -9.30 -11.46 -27.57
CA ALA A 92 -8.66 -12.68 -27.10
C ALA A 92 -9.48 -13.93 -27.44
N ILE A 93 -10.79 -13.92 -27.15
CA ILE A 93 -11.70 -15.03 -27.50
C ILE A 93 -11.71 -15.25 -29.02
N ARG A 94 -11.73 -14.18 -29.81
CA ARG A 94 -11.72 -14.28 -31.28
C ARG A 94 -10.42 -14.89 -31.80
N LYS A 95 -9.27 -14.52 -31.23
CA LYS A 95 -7.95 -15.09 -31.60
C LYS A 95 -7.86 -16.57 -31.24
N GLU A 96 -8.33 -16.98 -30.06
CA GLU A 96 -8.39 -18.39 -29.67
C GLU A 96 -9.29 -19.22 -30.60
N GLN A 97 -10.45 -18.68 -30.98
CA GLN A 97 -11.35 -19.35 -31.93
C GLN A 97 -10.73 -19.52 -33.32
N MET A 98 -9.94 -18.53 -33.78
CA MET A 98 -9.23 -18.63 -35.07
C MET A 98 -8.07 -19.63 -35.03
N GLN A 99 -7.41 -19.81 -33.87
CA GLN A 99 -6.34 -20.79 -33.70
C GLN A 99 -6.85 -22.24 -33.60
N GLN A 100 -8.04 -22.46 -33.05
CA GLN A 100 -8.64 -23.79 -32.95
C GLN A 100 -9.25 -24.30 -34.28
N GLN A 101 -9.38 -23.42 -35.28
CA GLN A 101 -9.89 -23.75 -36.61
C GLN A 101 -8.79 -23.95 -37.66
N GLN A 102 -7.51 -23.90 -37.25
CA GLN A 102 -6.34 -24.27 -38.05
C GLN A 102 -5.79 -25.61 -37.55
#